data_AF-A0A811S9Y7-F1
#
_entry.id   AF-A0A811S9Y7-F1
#
_cell.length_a   1.000
_cell.length_b   1.000
_cell.length_c   1.000
_cell.angle_alpha   90.00
_cell.angle_beta   90.00
_cell.angle_gamma   90.00
#
_symmetry.space_group_name_H-M   'P 1'
#
loop_
_entity.id
_entity.type
_entity.pdbx_description
1 polymer ?
#
loop_
_entity_poly.entity_id
_entity_poly.type
_entity_poly.pdbx_seq_one_letter_code
_entity_poly.pdbx_strand_id
1 'polypeptide(L)'
;MPRMAKLLLKLQATAADRRHGPGRIRRHPLAPRHAPAATRFVPSCRALCLLALAAAATTLALALTLQNHRLGPADLSSSSSSSAISPRGGGFAVVINTWRRPALLRRSVTHYAACGGVDAVHVVWSEPRPPPPLPETLRGGVLGGLNGTRRGAGVRFEINEADSLNNRFRPIRALAADAVFSVDDDLIVPCSTLRFAFSVWQSAPSAMVGFVPRMHWLTNPRGSEEEYRYGSWWSVWWTGTYSMVLSKASFFHKKYLDMYTNQMLPSIHKYVNENRNCEDIAMSFLVANATGAPPVWVQGRIFEIGSSGISSLKGHGLQRSRCLNTFAAMYGHMPLVATTVKAVDSRRSWFW
;
A
#
# COMPACT_ATOMS: atom_id res chain seq x y z
N MET A 1 -39.20 -19.42 -15.30
CA MET A 1 -39.28 -20.61 -14.44
C MET A 1 -37.97 -20.77 -13.68
N PRO A 2 -38.01 -20.95 -12.35
CA PRO A 2 -36.89 -20.66 -11.45
C PRO A 2 -36.20 -21.95 -10.96
N ARG A 3 -34.88 -21.96 -10.93
CA ARG A 3 -34.07 -22.86 -10.08
C ARG A 3 -32.78 -22.16 -9.72
N MET A 4 -32.82 -21.28 -8.72
CA MET A 4 -31.68 -20.87 -7.87
C MET A 4 -32.17 -20.01 -6.69
N ALA A 5 -33.28 -20.42 -6.05
CA ALA A 5 -33.83 -19.76 -4.85
C ALA A 5 -34.14 -20.77 -3.72
N LYS A 6 -33.42 -21.91 -3.66
CA LYS A 6 -33.68 -22.99 -2.69
C LYS A 6 -32.48 -23.41 -1.82
N LEU A 7 -31.50 -22.53 -1.62
CA LEU A 7 -30.38 -22.80 -0.71
C LEU A 7 -30.09 -21.69 0.32
N LEU A 8 -31.09 -20.87 0.65
CA LEU A 8 -30.97 -19.85 1.71
C LEU A 8 -32.12 -19.89 2.73
N LEU A 9 -32.90 -20.96 2.78
CA LEU A 9 -33.99 -21.14 3.75
C LEU A 9 -33.90 -22.50 4.47
N LYS A 10 -32.72 -22.82 5.01
CA LYS A 10 -32.51 -24.06 5.80
C LYS A 10 -31.71 -23.89 7.10
N LEU A 11 -31.54 -22.67 7.61
CA LEU A 11 -30.83 -22.43 8.89
C LEU A 11 -31.55 -21.48 9.87
N GLN A 12 -32.84 -21.23 9.68
CA GLN A 12 -33.68 -20.55 10.69
C GLN A 12 -34.99 -21.31 10.88
N ALA A 13 -34.95 -22.45 11.56
CA ALA A 13 -36.14 -23.08 12.18
C ALA A 13 -35.73 -24.31 13.01
N THR A 14 -35.08 -24.12 14.15
CA THR A 14 -35.11 -25.09 15.25
C THR A 14 -35.13 -24.34 16.57
N ALA A 15 -36.33 -24.10 17.09
CA ALA A 15 -36.67 -24.05 18.52
C ALA A 15 -38.00 -23.28 18.72
N ALA A 16 -39.10 -23.85 18.25
CA ALA A 16 -40.42 -23.53 18.75
C ALA A 16 -41.36 -24.68 18.40
N ASP A 17 -41.70 -25.51 19.39
CA ASP A 17 -43.10 -25.84 19.75
C ASP A 17 -43.14 -27.11 20.62
N ARG A 18 -43.58 -26.96 21.87
CA ARG A 18 -44.38 -27.98 22.57
C ARG A 18 -45.35 -27.27 23.50
N ARG A 19 -46.60 -27.11 23.02
CA ARG A 19 -47.79 -26.84 23.82
C ARG A 19 -48.22 -28.09 24.60
N HIS A 20 -48.76 -27.94 25.82
CA HIS A 20 -50.08 -28.49 26.22
C HIS A 20 -50.54 -27.99 27.61
N GLY A 21 -51.71 -27.34 27.65
CA GLY A 21 -52.86 -27.65 28.52
C GLY A 21 -52.89 -27.24 30.00
N PRO A 22 -54.09 -26.95 30.59
CA PRO A 22 -54.24 -25.96 31.66
C PRO A 22 -54.53 -26.54 33.05
N GLY A 23 -54.09 -25.84 34.11
CA GLY A 23 -54.37 -26.17 35.51
C GLY A 23 -54.58 -24.91 36.36
N ARG A 24 -55.77 -24.78 36.94
CA ARG A 24 -56.28 -23.67 37.75
C ARG A 24 -55.80 -23.85 39.20
N ILE A 25 -54.93 -22.97 39.74
CA ILE A 25 -54.62 -22.94 41.19
C ILE A 25 -54.57 -21.49 41.71
N ARG A 26 -55.19 -21.34 42.90
CA ARG A 26 -55.50 -20.15 43.68
C ARG A 26 -54.32 -19.22 43.95
N ARG A 27 -54.59 -17.90 43.95
CA ARG A 27 -53.69 -16.86 44.48
C ARG A 27 -53.69 -16.93 46.01
N HIS A 28 -52.53 -17.23 46.60
CA HIS A 28 -52.21 -16.88 47.99
C HIS A 28 -51.29 -15.65 47.99
N PRO A 29 -51.44 -14.70 48.93
CA PRO A 29 -50.57 -13.53 49.01
C PRO A 29 -49.20 -13.91 49.59
N LEU A 30 -48.13 -13.50 48.91
CA LEU A 30 -46.76 -13.58 49.41
C LEU A 30 -46.48 -12.40 50.35
N ALA A 31 -45.97 -12.71 51.54
CA ALA A 31 -45.50 -11.76 52.53
C ALA A 31 -44.25 -10.98 52.05
N PRO A 32 -43.99 -9.77 52.58
CA PRO A 32 -42.87 -8.95 52.13
C PRO A 32 -41.53 -9.53 52.61
N ARG A 33 -40.56 -9.66 51.69
CA ARG A 33 -39.16 -9.95 52.03
C ARG A 33 -38.50 -8.71 52.61
N HIS A 34 -37.95 -8.84 53.83
CA HIS A 34 -37.05 -7.84 54.41
C HIS A 34 -35.77 -7.69 53.57
N ALA A 35 -35.39 -6.44 53.29
CA ALA A 35 -34.09 -6.09 52.71
C ALA A 35 -32.98 -6.27 53.78
N PRO A 36 -31.77 -6.76 53.41
CA PRO A 36 -30.66 -6.79 54.35
C PRO A 36 -30.11 -5.37 54.56
N ALA A 37 -29.77 -5.05 55.80
CA ALA A 37 -29.16 -3.78 56.18
C ALA A 37 -27.80 -3.57 55.50
N ALA A 38 -27.61 -2.41 54.88
CA ALA A 38 -26.33 -1.99 54.34
C ALA A 38 -25.34 -1.72 55.50
N THR A 39 -24.36 -2.59 55.66
CA THR A 39 -23.22 -2.36 56.56
C THR A 39 -22.28 -1.35 55.90
N ARG A 40 -22.17 -0.14 56.47
CA ARG A 40 -21.17 0.84 56.07
C ARG A 40 -19.78 0.30 56.42
N PHE A 41 -19.00 -0.04 55.40
CA PHE A 41 -17.60 -0.41 55.54
C PHE A 41 -16.78 0.85 55.83
N VAL A 42 -16.38 1.06 57.08
CA VAL A 42 -15.42 2.11 57.44
C VAL A 42 -14.03 1.50 57.35
N PRO A 43 -13.21 1.83 56.33
CA PRO A 43 -11.86 1.28 56.23
C PRO A 43 -11.07 1.70 57.45
N SER A 44 -10.40 0.73 58.10
CA SER A 44 -9.54 1.03 59.24
C SER A 44 -8.43 1.99 58.82
N CYS A 45 -7.97 2.84 59.75
CA CYS A 45 -6.91 3.81 59.50
C CYS A 45 -5.64 3.15 58.88
N ARG A 46 -5.40 1.87 59.18
CA ARG A 46 -4.34 1.06 58.57
C ARG A 46 -4.54 0.83 57.06
N ALA A 47 -5.76 0.58 56.61
CA ALA A 47 -6.06 0.39 55.18
C ALA A 47 -5.91 1.70 54.39
N LEU A 48 -6.31 2.82 54.98
CA LEU A 48 -6.11 4.15 54.39
C LEU A 48 -4.61 4.51 54.28
N CYS A 49 -3.82 4.22 55.32
CA CYS A 49 -2.37 4.43 55.27
C CYS A 49 -1.68 3.56 54.22
N LEU A 50 -2.08 2.29 54.07
CA LEU A 50 -1.50 1.40 53.05
C LEU A 50 -1.83 1.87 51.63
N LEU A 51 -3.05 2.35 51.38
CA LEU A 51 -3.43 2.92 50.09
C LEU A 51 -2.68 4.22 49.79
N ALA A 52 -2.47 5.07 50.78
CA ALA A 52 -1.69 6.29 50.63
C ALA A 52 -0.21 6.01 50.33
N LEU A 53 0.39 5.02 51.01
CA LEU A 53 1.77 4.60 50.74
C LEU A 53 1.93 3.99 49.35
N ALA A 54 0.96 3.19 48.89
CA ALA A 54 0.95 2.64 47.54
C ALA A 54 0.85 3.74 46.46
N ALA A 55 0.02 4.76 46.68
CA ALA A 55 -0.10 5.90 45.77
C ALA A 55 1.18 6.77 45.75
N ALA A 56 1.85 6.93 46.90
CA ALA A 56 3.13 7.63 46.97
C ALA A 56 4.26 6.87 46.24
N ALA A 57 4.28 5.55 46.35
CA ALA A 57 5.28 4.72 45.66
C ALA A 57 5.09 4.73 44.13
N THR A 58 3.86 4.70 43.63
CA THR A 58 3.58 4.74 42.19
C THR A 58 3.87 6.10 41.58
N THR A 59 3.58 7.19 42.30
CA THR A 59 3.92 8.56 41.85
C THR A 59 5.43 8.79 41.82
N LEU A 60 6.17 8.28 42.80
CA LEU A 60 7.63 8.35 42.82
C LEU A 60 8.27 7.54 41.69
N ALA A 61 7.76 6.32 41.42
CA ALA A 61 8.23 5.50 40.31
C ALA A 61 8.00 6.18 38.95
N LEU A 62 6.85 6.83 38.77
CA LEU A 62 6.54 7.57 37.54
C LEU A 62 7.40 8.83 37.38
N ALA A 63 7.71 9.53 38.48
CA ALA A 63 8.62 10.67 38.45
C ALA A 63 10.04 10.27 38.05
N LEU A 64 10.54 9.14 38.56
CA LEU A 64 11.87 8.61 38.25
C LEU A 64 11.98 8.14 36.79
N THR A 65 10.94 7.54 36.21
CA THR A 65 10.94 7.15 34.79
C THR A 65 10.88 8.36 33.85
N LEU A 66 10.13 9.40 34.23
CA LEU A 66 10.09 10.67 33.49
C LEU A 66 11.42 11.46 33.59
N GLN A 67 12.12 11.36 34.71
CA GLN A 67 13.45 11.95 34.90
C GLN A 67 14.51 11.24 34.04
N ASN A 68 14.48 9.90 33.99
CA ASN A 68 15.40 9.11 33.16
C ASN A 68 15.17 9.29 31.65
N HIS A 69 13.94 9.60 31.22
CA HIS A 69 13.67 9.92 29.82
C HIS A 69 14.13 11.33 29.40
N ARG A 70 14.48 12.22 30.34
CA ARG A 70 15.04 13.55 30.04
C ARG A 70 16.56 13.59 29.91
N LEU A 71 17.26 12.52 30.26
CA LEU A 71 18.72 12.40 30.10
C LEU A 71 19.01 11.31 29.07
N GLY A 72 18.75 11.61 27.79
CA GLY A 72 19.28 10.85 26.67
C GLY A 72 20.79 11.13 26.48
N PRO A 73 21.57 10.16 25.97
CA PRO A 73 23.02 10.29 25.84
C PRO A 73 23.40 11.41 24.86
N ALA A 74 24.47 12.12 25.23
CA ALA A 74 25.05 13.23 24.49
C ALA A 74 25.42 12.88 23.04
N ASP A 75 25.23 13.88 22.19
CA ASP A 75 25.53 13.91 20.76
C ASP A 75 26.91 13.34 20.40
N LEU A 76 26.90 12.34 19.50
CA LEU A 76 27.98 12.08 18.57
C LEU A 76 27.51 12.52 17.19
N SER A 77 28.01 13.69 16.80
CA SER A 77 27.84 14.32 15.50
C SER A 77 28.20 13.35 14.36
N SER A 78 27.20 12.93 13.60
CA SER A 78 27.39 12.55 12.19
C SER A 78 26.51 13.46 11.34
N SER A 79 27.17 14.33 10.58
CA SER A 79 26.57 15.22 9.60
C SER A 79 25.93 14.40 8.47
N SER A 80 24.71 13.91 8.68
CA SER A 80 23.85 13.48 7.59
C SER A 80 22.95 14.65 7.24
N SER A 81 23.39 15.43 6.25
CA SER A 81 22.57 16.45 5.59
C SER A 81 21.36 15.76 4.95
N SER A 82 20.31 15.59 5.73
CA SER A 82 18.99 15.17 5.30
C SER A 82 18.34 16.35 4.60
N SER A 83 18.84 16.69 3.41
CA SER A 83 18.23 17.69 2.55
C SER A 83 16.81 17.25 2.28
N ALA A 84 15.83 17.92 2.89
CA ALA A 84 14.42 17.68 2.64
C ALA A 84 14.22 17.71 1.11
N ILE A 85 13.83 16.56 0.54
CA ILE A 85 13.57 16.43 -0.89
C ILE A 85 12.29 17.22 -1.16
N SER A 86 12.40 18.53 -1.39
CA SER A 86 11.30 19.31 -1.93
C SER A 86 11.17 18.96 -3.41
N PRO A 87 10.04 18.36 -3.86
CA PRO A 87 9.87 18.01 -5.26
C PRO A 87 9.99 19.25 -6.14
N ARG A 88 10.83 19.20 -7.17
CA ARG A 88 10.89 20.24 -8.19
C ARG A 88 9.71 20.06 -9.14
N GLY A 89 8.92 21.13 -9.32
CA GLY A 89 7.83 21.19 -10.30
C GLY A 89 6.45 20.79 -9.77
N GLY A 90 5.41 21.29 -10.43
CA GLY A 90 4.01 21.06 -10.06
C GLY A 90 3.35 19.84 -10.71
N GLY A 91 4.11 18.99 -11.40
CA GLY A 91 3.61 17.86 -12.19
C GLY A 91 4.40 16.56 -11.97
N PHE A 92 4.01 15.53 -12.71
CA PHE A 92 4.58 14.19 -12.64
C PHE A 92 4.64 13.53 -14.02
N ALA A 93 5.57 12.60 -14.20
CA ALA A 93 5.63 11.77 -15.38
C ALA A 93 4.82 10.48 -15.17
N VAL A 94 4.17 9.99 -16.22
CA VAL A 94 3.51 8.67 -16.22
C VAL A 94 4.37 7.70 -17.03
N VAL A 95 4.67 6.52 -16.47
CA VAL A 95 5.43 5.46 -17.13
C VAL A 95 4.54 4.24 -17.28
N ILE A 96 4.15 3.93 -18.51
CA ILE A 96 3.25 2.83 -18.87
C ILE A 96 4.07 1.63 -19.35
N ASN A 97 3.96 0.51 -18.65
CA ASN A 97 4.52 -0.76 -19.11
C ASN A 97 3.51 -1.51 -19.98
N THR A 98 3.92 -1.97 -21.16
CA THR A 98 3.03 -2.62 -22.15
C THR A 98 3.69 -3.81 -22.82
N TRP A 99 2.89 -4.82 -23.15
CA TRP A 99 3.34 -5.95 -23.98
C TRP A 99 2.17 -6.57 -24.75
N ARG A 100 2.20 -6.47 -26.08
CA ARG A 100 1.26 -7.09 -27.03
C ARG A 100 -0.21 -6.74 -26.77
N ARG A 101 -0.48 -5.53 -26.29
CA ARG A 101 -1.83 -5.02 -25.94
C ARG A 101 -2.10 -3.63 -26.53
N PRO A 102 -1.96 -3.45 -27.85
CA PRO A 102 -2.02 -2.12 -28.48
C PRO A 102 -3.34 -1.37 -28.21
N ALA A 103 -4.47 -2.08 -28.12
CA ALA A 103 -5.77 -1.47 -27.82
C ALA A 103 -5.86 -0.95 -26.37
N LEU A 104 -5.35 -1.70 -25.39
CA LEU A 104 -5.31 -1.26 -23.99
C LEU A 104 -4.32 -0.11 -23.81
N LEU A 105 -3.13 -0.23 -24.42
CA LEU A 105 -2.14 0.83 -24.45
C LEU A 105 -2.72 2.13 -25.00
N ARG A 106 -3.41 2.10 -26.15
CA ARG A 106 -4.02 3.32 -26.74
C ARG A 106 -4.99 3.97 -25.77
N ARG A 107 -5.83 3.18 -25.09
CA ARG A 107 -6.79 3.69 -24.09
C ARG A 107 -6.06 4.32 -22.90
N SER A 108 -5.05 3.64 -22.36
CA SER A 108 -4.26 4.11 -21.22
C SER A 108 -3.48 5.38 -21.54
N VAL A 109 -2.77 5.42 -22.67
CA VAL A 109 -2.05 6.63 -23.13
C VAL A 109 -3.00 7.81 -23.32
N THR A 110 -4.15 7.61 -23.98
CA THR A 110 -5.14 8.68 -24.21
C THR A 110 -5.67 9.23 -22.90
N HIS A 111 -5.98 8.35 -21.94
CA HIS A 111 -6.46 8.75 -20.62
C HIS A 111 -5.42 9.55 -19.85
N TYR A 112 -4.21 9.02 -19.68
CA TYR A 112 -3.18 9.66 -18.86
C TYR A 112 -2.65 10.95 -19.48
N ALA A 113 -2.54 11.03 -20.81
CA ALA A 113 -2.11 12.26 -21.49
C ALA A 113 -3.10 13.43 -21.33
N ALA A 114 -4.37 13.13 -21.02
CA ALA A 114 -5.42 14.12 -20.76
C ALA A 114 -5.53 14.52 -19.27
N CYS A 115 -4.85 13.82 -18.36
CA CYS A 115 -4.93 14.14 -16.94
C CYS A 115 -4.11 15.40 -16.60
N GLY A 116 -4.73 16.36 -15.92
CA GLY A 116 -4.02 17.54 -15.41
C GLY A 116 -2.95 17.16 -14.39
N GLY A 117 -1.78 17.78 -14.51
CA GLY A 117 -0.59 17.50 -13.69
C GLY A 117 0.36 16.46 -14.29
N VAL A 118 -0.01 15.82 -15.41
CA VAL A 118 0.91 14.95 -16.16
C VAL A 118 1.79 15.81 -17.06
N ASP A 119 3.11 15.74 -16.86
CA ASP A 119 4.09 16.49 -17.67
C ASP A 119 4.41 15.75 -18.97
N ALA A 120 4.56 14.43 -18.90
CA ALA A 120 4.82 13.55 -20.02
C ALA A 120 4.33 12.12 -19.73
N VAL A 121 4.00 11.40 -20.80
CA VAL A 121 3.72 9.96 -20.76
C VAL A 121 4.85 9.23 -21.48
N HIS A 122 5.51 8.33 -20.78
CA HIS A 122 6.55 7.45 -21.30
C HIS A 122 5.99 6.04 -21.41
N VAL A 123 6.10 5.45 -22.60
CA VAL A 123 5.66 4.08 -22.88
C VAL A 123 6.89 3.20 -22.97
N VAL A 124 7.01 2.26 -22.05
CA VAL A 124 8.09 1.26 -22.05
C VAL A 124 7.78 0.26 -23.14
N TRP A 125 8.53 0.32 -24.23
CA TRP A 125 8.30 -0.50 -25.41
C TRP A 125 9.39 -1.56 -25.52
N SER A 126 9.02 -2.83 -25.37
CA SER A 126 9.94 -3.96 -25.53
C SER A 126 9.54 -4.89 -26.68
N GLU A 127 8.51 -4.55 -27.47
CA GLU A 127 8.04 -5.42 -28.55
C GLU A 127 9.00 -5.41 -29.74
N PRO A 128 9.18 -6.55 -30.45
CA PRO A 128 10.05 -6.62 -31.62
C PRO A 128 9.63 -5.71 -32.77
N ARG A 129 8.33 -5.39 -32.85
CA ARG A 129 7.79 -4.50 -33.88
C ARG A 129 7.87 -3.06 -33.40
N PRO A 130 8.09 -2.08 -34.30
CA PRO A 130 8.05 -0.67 -33.96
C PRO A 130 6.71 -0.29 -33.31
N PRO A 131 6.70 0.70 -32.39
CA PRO A 131 5.47 1.20 -31.80
C PRO A 131 4.54 1.77 -32.87
N PRO A 132 3.21 1.69 -32.66
CA PRO A 132 2.25 2.29 -33.58
C PRO A 132 2.45 3.81 -33.63
N PRO A 133 2.17 4.46 -34.78
CA PRO A 133 2.28 5.91 -34.90
C PRO A 133 1.32 6.59 -33.91
N LEU A 134 1.85 7.54 -33.15
CA LEU A 134 1.02 8.38 -32.28
C LEU A 134 0.24 9.40 -33.11
N PRO A 135 -1.02 9.69 -32.76
CA PRO A 135 -1.72 10.87 -33.24
C PRO A 135 -0.88 12.13 -33.03
N GLU A 136 -0.91 13.08 -33.97
CA GLU A 136 -0.14 14.33 -33.88
C GLU A 136 -0.40 15.11 -32.59
N THR A 137 -1.64 15.05 -32.09
CA THR A 137 -2.05 15.68 -30.83
C THR A 137 -1.30 15.16 -29.59
N LEU A 138 -0.73 13.95 -29.67
CA LEU A 138 0.04 13.31 -28.60
C LEU A 138 1.56 13.38 -28.84
N ARG A 139 2.00 13.76 -30.04
CA ARG A 139 3.41 13.85 -30.42
C ARG A 139 4.11 15.12 -29.90
N GLY A 140 3.36 16.19 -29.65
CA GLY A 140 3.89 17.53 -29.37
C GLY A 140 3.53 18.07 -28.00
N GLY A 141 4.23 17.61 -26.96
CA GLY A 141 4.39 18.41 -25.74
C GLY A 141 5.39 19.52 -26.04
N VAL A 142 4.93 20.75 -26.18
CA VAL A 142 5.64 22.00 -26.58
C VAL A 142 5.61 22.32 -28.08
N LEU A 143 4.61 23.13 -28.46
CA LEU A 143 4.84 24.29 -29.31
C LEU A 143 4.52 25.51 -28.45
N GLY A 144 5.57 26.24 -28.06
CA GLY A 144 5.44 27.58 -27.50
C GLY A 144 4.78 28.47 -28.55
N GLY A 145 3.50 28.76 -28.35
CA GLY A 145 2.74 29.75 -29.09
C GLY A 145 2.02 30.62 -28.07
N LEU A 146 2.09 31.93 -28.27
CA LEU A 146 1.76 33.05 -27.36
C LEU A 146 0.29 33.12 -26.85
N ASN A 147 -0.46 32.03 -26.78
CA ASN A 147 -1.83 31.98 -26.25
C ASN A 147 -2.09 30.72 -25.42
N GLY A 148 -1.57 30.70 -24.19
CA GLY A 148 -2.24 30.23 -22.95
C GLY A 148 -2.97 28.88 -22.85
N THR A 149 -3.00 28.02 -23.86
CA THR A 149 -3.71 26.74 -23.80
C THR A 149 -2.71 25.60 -23.62
N ARG A 150 -2.67 25.03 -22.40
CA ARG A 150 -1.89 23.81 -22.11
C ARG A 150 -2.42 22.68 -23.01
N ARG A 151 -1.74 22.43 -24.13
CA ARG A 151 -1.87 21.18 -24.89
C ARG A 151 -1.42 20.02 -23.99
N GLY A 152 -2.12 18.88 -24.08
CA GLY A 152 -1.93 17.70 -23.23
C GLY A 152 -0.51 17.16 -23.18
N ALA A 153 -0.26 16.22 -22.28
CA ALA A 153 1.09 15.70 -22.05
C ALA A 153 1.64 15.01 -23.31
N GLY A 154 2.90 15.31 -23.66
CA GLY A 154 3.59 14.65 -24.76
C GLY A 154 3.82 13.18 -24.45
N VAL A 155 3.70 12.32 -25.48
CA VAL A 155 3.91 10.87 -25.37
C VAL A 155 5.23 10.48 -26.02
N ARG A 156 6.07 9.71 -25.33
CA ARG A 156 7.37 9.22 -25.79
C ARG A 156 7.46 7.70 -25.61
N PHE A 157 8.12 7.01 -26.53
CA PHE A 157 8.41 5.58 -26.40
C PHE A 157 9.85 5.40 -25.93
N GLU A 158 10.02 4.64 -24.86
CA GLU A 158 11.32 4.17 -24.38
C GLU A 158 11.56 2.80 -24.99
N ILE A 159 12.31 2.75 -26.10
CA ILE A 159 12.55 1.53 -26.88
C ILE A 159 13.60 0.66 -26.18
N ASN A 160 13.28 -0.62 -26.02
CA ASN A 160 14.17 -1.63 -25.44
C ASN A 160 14.29 -2.82 -26.40
N GLU A 161 15.51 -3.30 -26.57
CA GLU A 161 15.82 -4.41 -27.48
C GLU A 161 15.33 -5.76 -26.93
N ALA A 162 15.50 -5.98 -25.63
CA ALA A 162 15.14 -7.22 -24.96
C ALA A 162 13.80 -7.12 -24.23
N ASP A 163 13.01 -8.19 -24.24
CA ASP A 163 11.78 -8.32 -23.48
C ASP A 163 12.08 -8.67 -22.01
N SER A 164 12.12 -7.65 -21.15
CA SER A 164 12.39 -7.79 -19.72
C SER A 164 11.47 -6.89 -18.88
N LEU A 165 10.95 -7.42 -17.77
CA LEU A 165 10.16 -6.64 -16.82
C LEU A 165 10.99 -5.53 -16.16
N ASN A 166 12.33 -5.68 -16.11
CA ASN A 166 13.23 -4.65 -15.58
C ASN A 166 13.21 -3.35 -16.41
N ASN A 167 12.83 -3.42 -17.69
CA ASN A 167 12.87 -2.25 -18.58
C ASN A 167 12.00 -1.10 -18.10
N ARG A 168 10.94 -1.38 -17.34
CA ARG A 168 10.05 -0.35 -16.79
C ARG A 168 10.71 0.59 -15.79
N PHE A 169 11.88 0.22 -15.29
CA PHE A 169 12.63 0.98 -14.29
C PHE A 169 13.93 1.59 -14.82
N ARG A 170 14.20 1.50 -16.13
CA ARG A 170 15.36 2.14 -16.75
C ARG A 170 15.31 3.67 -16.56
N PRO A 171 16.47 4.34 -16.41
CA PRO A 171 16.51 5.80 -16.34
C PRO A 171 15.95 6.41 -17.62
N ILE A 172 15.01 7.32 -17.46
CA ILE A 172 14.42 8.06 -18.57
C ILE A 172 15.19 9.37 -18.76
N ARG A 173 15.75 9.59 -19.95
CA ARG A 173 16.56 10.77 -20.25
C ARG A 173 15.71 12.04 -20.18
N ALA A 174 16.28 13.08 -19.57
CA ALA A 174 15.66 14.41 -19.45
C ALA A 174 14.27 14.42 -18.79
N LEU A 175 14.05 13.54 -17.81
CA LEU A 175 12.83 13.54 -17.01
C LEU A 175 12.79 14.76 -16.07
N ALA A 176 11.99 15.76 -16.45
CA ALA A 176 11.86 17.01 -15.70
C ALA A 176 11.23 16.78 -14.31
N ALA A 177 10.13 16.03 -14.25
CA ALA A 177 9.42 15.75 -13.02
C ALA A 177 10.19 14.82 -12.09
N ASP A 178 10.19 15.12 -10.79
CA ASP A 178 10.76 14.23 -9.77
C ASP A 178 9.86 13.03 -9.45
N ALA A 179 8.56 13.19 -9.60
CA ALA A 179 7.60 12.12 -9.38
C ALA A 179 7.34 11.30 -10.64
N VAL A 180 7.38 9.98 -10.49
CA VAL A 180 7.05 9.01 -11.53
C VAL A 180 5.85 8.20 -11.08
N PHE A 181 4.77 8.25 -11.84
CA PHE A 181 3.65 7.33 -11.70
C PHE A 181 3.86 6.14 -12.63
N SER A 182 4.26 4.98 -12.10
CA SER A 182 4.32 3.75 -12.87
C SER A 182 2.96 3.06 -12.88
N VAL A 183 2.57 2.57 -14.06
CA VAL A 183 1.29 1.89 -14.25
C VAL A 183 1.37 0.82 -15.34
N ASP A 184 0.60 -0.25 -15.18
CA ASP A 184 0.44 -1.25 -16.23
C ASP A 184 -0.60 -0.80 -17.27
N ASP A 185 -0.45 -1.26 -18.52
CA ASP A 185 -1.32 -0.91 -19.64
C ASP A 185 -2.79 -1.32 -19.49
N ASP A 186 -3.11 -2.19 -18.53
CA ASP A 186 -4.43 -2.71 -18.22
C ASP A 186 -5.09 -2.05 -17.00
N LEU A 187 -4.53 -0.97 -16.47
CA LEU A 187 -5.05 -0.23 -15.33
C LEU A 187 -5.31 1.24 -15.60
N ILE A 188 -6.52 1.68 -15.27
CA ILE A 188 -6.93 3.09 -15.31
C ILE A 188 -7.21 3.61 -13.91
N VAL A 189 -6.48 4.66 -13.52
CA VAL A 189 -6.75 5.46 -12.33
C VAL A 189 -7.40 6.78 -12.76
N PRO A 190 -8.61 7.14 -12.29
CA PRO A 190 -9.25 8.41 -12.63
C PRO A 190 -8.37 9.62 -12.32
N CYS A 191 -8.36 10.64 -13.19
CA CYS A 191 -7.47 11.80 -13.01
C CYS A 191 -7.65 12.53 -11.66
N SER A 192 -8.86 12.55 -11.09
CA SER A 192 -9.08 13.12 -9.74
C SER A 192 -8.39 12.31 -8.65
N THR A 193 -8.51 10.98 -8.69
CA THR A 193 -7.84 10.05 -7.79
C THR A 193 -6.31 10.11 -7.96
N LEU A 194 -5.84 10.23 -9.21
CA LEU A 194 -4.42 10.33 -9.52
C LEU A 194 -3.79 11.61 -8.96
N ARG A 195 -4.47 12.76 -9.08
CA ARG A 195 -4.04 14.03 -8.47
C ARG A 195 -4.00 13.97 -6.94
N PHE A 196 -4.96 13.28 -6.32
CA PHE A 196 -4.93 13.06 -4.87
C PHE A 196 -3.71 12.22 -4.48
N ALA A 197 -3.46 11.10 -5.15
CA ALA A 197 -2.27 10.27 -4.88
C ALA A 197 -0.96 11.02 -5.11
N PHE A 198 -0.89 11.89 -6.12
CA PHE A 198 0.25 12.78 -6.31
C PHE A 198 0.44 13.74 -5.13
N SER A 199 -0.64 14.33 -4.61
CA SER A 199 -0.58 15.21 -3.43
C SER A 199 -0.09 14.45 -2.18
N VAL A 200 -0.52 13.19 -2.01
CA VAL A 200 -0.01 12.31 -0.96
C VAL A 200 1.48 12.03 -1.15
N TRP A 201 1.92 11.73 -2.37
CA TRP A 201 3.34 11.55 -2.68
C TRP A 201 4.16 12.81 -2.39
N GLN A 202 3.64 14.01 -2.70
CA GLN A 202 4.33 15.26 -2.39
C GLN A 202 4.57 15.46 -0.89
N SER A 203 3.72 14.90 -0.02
CA SER A 203 3.92 14.92 1.44
C SER A 203 4.91 13.87 1.95
N ALA A 204 5.22 12.85 1.14
CA ALA A 204 6.14 11.77 1.47
C ALA A 204 6.99 11.37 0.23
N PRO A 205 7.82 12.28 -0.32
CA PRO A 205 8.43 12.11 -1.65
C PRO A 205 9.50 11.01 -1.69
N SER A 206 10.00 10.57 -0.54
CA SER A 206 10.89 9.40 -0.44
C SER A 206 10.13 8.07 -0.52
N ALA A 207 8.83 8.03 -0.24
CA ALA A 207 8.05 6.80 -0.18
C ALA A 207 7.53 6.35 -1.56
N MET A 208 7.23 5.06 -1.68
CA MET A 208 6.32 4.58 -2.71
C MET A 208 4.87 4.82 -2.26
N VAL A 209 4.08 5.47 -3.11
CA VAL A 209 2.68 5.85 -2.79
C VAL A 209 1.74 5.29 -3.86
N GLY A 210 0.77 4.45 -3.52
CA GLY A 210 -0.06 3.84 -4.57
C GLY A 210 -1.24 3.02 -4.10
N PHE A 211 -1.82 2.26 -5.02
CA PHE A 211 -3.20 1.75 -4.88
C PHE A 211 -3.29 0.26 -4.59
N VAL A 212 -2.20 -0.49 -4.76
CA VAL A 212 -2.19 -1.96 -4.70
C VAL A 212 -1.30 -2.44 -3.54
N PRO A 213 -1.79 -2.42 -2.29
CA PRO A 213 -1.01 -2.85 -1.13
C PRO A 213 -0.86 -4.37 -1.10
N ARG A 214 0.30 -4.84 -0.64
CA ARG A 214 0.62 -6.24 -0.39
C ARG A 214 1.46 -6.38 0.87
N MET A 215 1.49 -7.57 1.43
CA MET A 215 2.14 -7.81 2.71
C MET A 215 3.13 -8.97 2.60
N HIS A 216 4.22 -8.92 3.35
CA HIS A 216 5.07 -10.08 3.62
C HIS A 216 4.83 -10.53 5.07
N TRP A 217 5.00 -11.83 5.35
CA TRP A 217 4.82 -12.37 6.69
C TRP A 217 5.89 -13.43 6.94
N LEU A 218 6.36 -13.56 8.17
CA LEU A 218 7.12 -14.74 8.57
C LEU A 218 6.23 -15.99 8.46
N THR A 219 6.73 -17.04 7.82
CA THR A 219 6.04 -18.34 7.75
C THR A 219 5.82 -18.89 9.16
N ASN A 220 6.87 -18.83 9.99
CA ASN A 220 6.83 -19.27 11.37
C ASN A 220 7.44 -18.20 12.28
N PRO A 221 6.62 -17.30 12.88
CA PRO A 221 7.11 -16.27 13.79
C PRO A 221 7.78 -16.81 15.06
N ARG A 222 7.61 -18.11 15.36
CA ARG A 222 8.21 -18.79 16.52
C ARG A 222 9.39 -19.70 16.13
N GLY A 223 9.72 -19.76 14.84
CA GLY A 223 10.82 -20.58 14.32
C GLY A 223 12.16 -19.84 14.38
N SER A 224 13.25 -20.59 14.24
CA SER A 224 14.61 -20.05 14.11
C SER A 224 14.97 -19.65 12.68
N GLU A 225 14.21 -20.12 11.68
CA GLU A 225 14.44 -19.81 10.27
C GLU A 225 13.55 -18.64 9.82
N GLU A 226 14.19 -17.60 9.27
CA GLU A 226 13.50 -16.46 8.67
C GLU A 226 13.02 -16.81 7.25
N GLU A 227 11.91 -17.54 7.17
CA GLU A 227 11.20 -17.76 5.89
C GLU A 227 10.01 -16.81 5.78
N TYR A 228 9.83 -16.21 4.60
CA TYR A 228 8.78 -15.23 4.32
C TYR A 228 7.75 -15.71 3.29
N ARG A 229 6.49 -15.32 3.51
CA ARG A 229 5.37 -15.57 2.60
C ARG A 229 4.79 -14.30 2.04
N TYR A 230 4.45 -14.34 0.76
CA TYR A 230 3.75 -13.26 0.09
C TYR A 230 2.24 -13.30 0.41
N GLY A 231 1.75 -12.22 0.99
CA GLY A 231 0.35 -11.96 1.29
C GLY A 231 -0.33 -11.16 0.18
N SER A 232 -1.45 -11.70 -0.31
CA SER A 232 -2.28 -11.07 -1.34
C SER A 232 -3.20 -9.97 -0.75
N TRP A 233 -4.13 -9.46 -1.57
CA TRP A 233 -5.14 -8.50 -1.11
C TRP A 233 -5.91 -8.98 0.12
N TRP A 234 -6.22 -10.27 0.21
CA TRP A 234 -6.98 -10.82 1.33
C TRP A 234 -6.25 -10.69 2.66
N SER A 235 -4.91 -10.83 2.65
CA SER A 235 -4.08 -10.59 3.83
C SER A 235 -4.18 -9.15 4.32
N VAL A 236 -4.12 -8.19 3.40
CA VAL A 236 -4.24 -6.76 3.73
C VAL A 236 -5.65 -6.43 4.22
N TRP A 237 -6.68 -7.01 3.58
CA TRP A 237 -8.08 -6.76 3.93
C TRP A 237 -8.40 -7.21 5.37
N TRP A 238 -7.94 -8.39 5.78
CA TRP A 238 -8.20 -8.88 7.14
C TRP A 238 -7.41 -8.19 8.23
N THR A 239 -6.18 -7.79 7.94
CA THR A 239 -5.23 -7.36 8.97
C THR A 239 -5.00 -5.85 8.98
N GLY A 240 -5.45 -5.14 7.95
CA GLY A 240 -5.17 -3.72 7.76
C GLY A 240 -3.68 -3.39 7.58
N THR A 241 -2.82 -4.40 7.47
CA THR A 241 -1.36 -4.25 7.46
C THR A 241 -0.79 -4.60 6.10
N TYR A 242 0.19 -3.81 5.65
CA TYR A 242 0.89 -4.01 4.39
C TYR A 242 2.34 -3.53 4.52
N SER A 243 3.21 -4.01 3.65
CA SER A 243 4.64 -3.66 3.65
C SER A 243 5.16 -3.32 2.25
N MET A 244 4.31 -3.45 1.24
CA MET A 244 4.61 -3.19 -0.16
C MET A 244 3.43 -2.48 -0.81
N VAL A 245 3.73 -1.66 -1.81
CA VAL A 245 2.75 -1.16 -2.76
C VAL A 245 3.31 -1.45 -4.15
N LEU A 246 2.54 -2.18 -4.97
CA LEU A 246 3.04 -2.64 -6.26
C LEU A 246 3.22 -1.47 -7.24
N SER A 247 4.32 -1.47 -8.00
CA SER A 247 4.62 -0.50 -9.06
C SER A 247 3.64 -0.54 -10.24
N LYS A 248 2.75 -1.53 -10.27
CA LYS A 248 1.63 -1.65 -11.21
C LYS A 248 0.66 -0.46 -11.15
N ALA A 249 0.61 0.28 -10.03
CA ALA A 249 -0.08 1.58 -9.94
C ALA A 249 0.44 2.37 -8.72
N SER A 250 1.61 2.99 -8.85
CA SER A 250 2.21 3.78 -7.77
C SER A 250 3.10 4.92 -8.23
N PHE A 251 3.16 5.95 -7.40
CA PHE A 251 4.14 7.01 -7.44
C PHE A 251 5.41 6.62 -6.69
N PHE A 252 6.55 7.03 -7.23
CA PHE A 252 7.84 6.99 -6.56
C PHE A 252 8.76 8.07 -7.15
N HIS A 253 9.85 8.39 -6.43
CA HIS A 253 10.82 9.38 -6.90
C HIS A 253 11.67 8.84 -8.06
N LYS A 254 11.93 9.65 -9.09
CA LYS A 254 12.71 9.27 -10.29
C LYS A 254 14.08 8.68 -9.98
N LYS A 255 14.69 9.07 -8.85
CA LYS A 255 15.97 8.53 -8.36
C LYS A 255 15.93 7.00 -8.23
N TYR A 256 14.77 6.41 -7.94
CA TYR A 256 14.64 4.97 -7.82
C TYR A 256 14.72 4.24 -9.18
N LEU A 257 14.52 4.93 -10.31
CA LEU A 257 14.83 4.36 -11.64
C LEU A 257 16.34 4.14 -11.80
N ASP A 258 17.14 5.13 -11.41
CA ASP A 258 18.60 5.05 -11.42
C ASP A 258 19.11 4.02 -10.42
N MET A 259 18.64 4.08 -9.17
CA MET A 259 19.02 3.12 -8.14
C MET A 259 18.66 1.68 -8.53
N TYR A 260 17.47 1.46 -9.12
CA TYR A 260 17.10 0.13 -9.60
C TYR A 260 18.08 -0.30 -10.68
N THR A 261 18.26 0.48 -11.74
CA THR A 261 19.02 0.04 -12.91
C THR A 261 20.52 -0.08 -12.66
N ASN A 262 21.09 0.86 -11.92
CA ASN A 262 22.54 1.03 -11.82
C ASN A 262 23.13 0.61 -10.47
N GLN A 263 22.33 0.52 -9.41
CA GLN A 263 22.82 0.25 -8.05
C GLN A 263 22.31 -1.07 -7.48
N MET A 264 21.16 -1.57 -7.94
CA MET A 264 20.63 -2.86 -7.50
C MET A 264 21.57 -4.00 -7.93
N LEU A 265 21.71 -5.00 -7.06
CA LEU A 265 22.55 -6.17 -7.31
C LEU A 265 22.20 -6.82 -8.67
N PRO A 266 23.18 -7.08 -9.55
CA PRO A 266 22.93 -7.73 -10.84
C PRO A 266 22.23 -9.09 -10.73
N SER A 267 22.43 -9.80 -9.61
CA SER A 267 21.75 -11.06 -9.30
C SER A 267 20.24 -10.92 -9.17
N ILE A 268 19.74 -9.79 -8.64
CA ILE A 268 18.30 -9.50 -8.54
C ILE A 268 17.73 -9.26 -9.94
N HIS A 269 18.40 -8.44 -10.76
CA HIS A 269 17.98 -8.21 -12.16
C HIS A 269 17.89 -9.50 -12.96
N LYS A 270 18.92 -10.36 -12.83
CA LYS A 270 18.96 -11.68 -13.46
C LYS A 270 17.79 -12.54 -12.99
N TYR A 271 17.55 -12.61 -11.69
CA TYR A 271 16.46 -13.39 -11.13
C TYR A 271 15.08 -12.92 -11.64
N VAL A 272 14.83 -11.61 -11.64
CA VAL A 272 13.59 -11.03 -12.19
C VAL A 272 13.41 -11.38 -13.67
N ASN A 273 14.50 -11.32 -14.44
CA ASN A 273 14.46 -11.62 -15.87
C ASN A 273 14.16 -13.09 -16.15
N GLU A 274 14.84 -14.01 -15.45
CA GLU A 274 14.66 -15.46 -15.59
C GLU A 274 13.27 -15.93 -15.13
N ASN A 275 12.74 -15.32 -14.07
CA ASN A 275 11.45 -15.71 -13.48
C ASN A 275 10.25 -14.99 -14.10
N ARG A 276 10.48 -13.93 -14.89
CA ARG A 276 9.47 -13.04 -15.46
C ARG A 276 8.40 -12.61 -14.44
N ASN A 277 8.86 -12.23 -13.24
CA ASN A 277 8.04 -11.79 -12.12
C ASN A 277 8.89 -10.97 -11.14
N CYS A 278 8.25 -10.36 -10.15
CA CYS A 278 8.86 -9.79 -8.94
C CYS A 278 9.71 -8.52 -9.12
N GLU A 279 9.62 -7.84 -10.26
CA GLU A 279 10.24 -6.54 -10.47
C GLU A 279 9.66 -5.48 -9.52
N ASP A 280 8.37 -5.57 -9.20
CA ASP A 280 7.68 -4.69 -8.26
C ASP A 280 8.05 -4.95 -6.79
N ILE A 281 8.29 -6.23 -6.44
CA ILE A 281 8.85 -6.63 -5.14
C ILE A 281 10.29 -6.10 -5.03
N ALA A 282 11.11 -6.29 -6.07
CA ALA A 282 12.48 -5.77 -6.10
C ALA A 282 12.52 -4.25 -5.93
N MET A 283 11.62 -3.51 -6.59
CA MET A 283 11.48 -2.06 -6.39
C MET A 283 11.06 -1.72 -4.96
N SER A 284 10.13 -2.48 -4.36
CA SER A 284 9.72 -2.25 -2.97
C SER A 284 10.87 -2.49 -1.98
N PHE A 285 11.68 -3.54 -2.21
CA PHE A 285 12.89 -3.82 -1.43
C PHE A 285 13.90 -2.67 -1.54
N LEU A 286 14.15 -2.21 -2.77
CA LEU A 286 15.08 -1.11 -3.03
C LEU A 286 14.68 0.16 -2.26
N VAL A 287 13.41 0.57 -2.37
CA VAL A 287 12.94 1.80 -1.70
C VAL A 287 12.94 1.65 -0.19
N ALA A 288 12.49 0.51 0.34
CA ALA A 288 12.48 0.26 1.78
C ALA A 288 13.91 0.23 2.35
N ASN A 289 14.85 -0.44 1.67
CA ASN A 289 16.26 -0.48 2.08
C ASN A 289 16.92 0.91 2.02
N ALA A 290 16.58 1.71 1.01
CA ALA A 290 17.15 3.06 0.83
C ALA A 290 16.62 4.08 1.85
N THR A 291 15.45 3.84 2.46
CA THR A 291 14.76 4.84 3.28
C THR A 291 14.52 4.40 4.73
N GLY A 292 14.54 3.11 5.01
CA GLY A 292 14.07 2.55 6.29
C GLY A 292 12.59 2.81 6.56
N ALA A 293 11.81 3.23 5.55
CA ALA A 293 10.43 3.69 5.71
C ALA A 293 9.42 2.81 4.94
N PRO A 294 8.19 2.65 5.46
CA PRO A 294 7.16 1.90 4.77
C PRO A 294 6.55 2.68 3.60
N PRO A 295 5.87 2.00 2.65
CA PRO A 295 5.11 2.67 1.60
C PRO A 295 3.81 3.30 2.13
N VAL A 296 3.13 4.11 1.31
CA VAL A 296 1.82 4.71 1.64
C VAL A 296 0.73 4.19 0.70
N TRP A 297 -0.31 3.61 1.29
CA TRP A 297 -1.50 3.15 0.58
C TRP A 297 -2.50 4.30 0.40
N VAL A 298 -2.93 4.53 -0.84
CA VAL A 298 -3.98 5.47 -1.20
C VAL A 298 -5.29 4.74 -1.48
N GLN A 299 -6.36 5.17 -0.82
CA GLN A 299 -7.71 4.75 -1.16
C GLN A 299 -8.15 5.41 -2.47
N GLY A 300 -8.37 4.59 -3.49
CA GLY A 300 -8.83 5.06 -4.79
C GLY A 300 -9.50 3.96 -5.58
N ARG A 301 -10.45 4.34 -6.44
CA ARG A 301 -10.98 3.43 -7.45
C ARG A 301 -9.92 3.26 -8.54
N ILE A 302 -9.53 2.01 -8.79
CA ILE A 302 -8.72 1.60 -9.93
C ILE A 302 -9.58 0.69 -10.81
N PHE A 303 -9.43 0.80 -12.13
CA PHE A 303 -10.19 0.00 -13.09
C PHE A 303 -9.24 -0.92 -13.85
N GLU A 304 -9.35 -2.22 -13.61
CA GLU A 304 -8.71 -3.24 -14.44
C GLU A 304 -9.52 -3.39 -15.73
N ILE A 305 -8.93 -3.01 -16.85
CA ILE A 305 -9.55 -3.04 -18.19
C ILE A 305 -9.06 -4.21 -19.05
N GLY A 306 -8.09 -4.98 -18.55
CA GLY A 306 -7.62 -6.24 -19.14
C GLY A 306 -8.27 -7.47 -18.47
N SER A 307 -8.32 -8.58 -19.20
CA SER A 307 -8.98 -9.81 -18.76
C SER A 307 -8.04 -10.88 -18.18
N SER A 308 -6.74 -10.83 -18.49
CA SER A 308 -5.76 -11.83 -18.04
C SER A 308 -4.32 -11.31 -18.10
N GLY A 309 -3.49 -11.70 -17.14
CA GLY A 309 -2.07 -11.33 -17.07
C GLY A 309 -1.24 -12.35 -16.27
N ILE A 310 0.04 -12.05 -16.04
CA ILE A 310 0.98 -12.93 -15.32
C ILE A 310 0.46 -13.29 -13.91
N SER A 311 -0.26 -12.36 -13.26
CA SER A 311 -0.89 -12.56 -11.95
C SER A 311 -2.00 -13.62 -11.93
N SER A 312 -2.55 -13.98 -13.09
CA SER A 312 -3.61 -14.99 -13.24
C SER A 312 -3.06 -16.42 -13.33
N LEU A 313 -1.73 -16.60 -13.45
CA LEU A 313 -1.10 -17.92 -13.59
C LEU A 313 -1.12 -18.71 -12.26
N LYS A 314 -1.31 -20.03 -12.34
CA LYS A 314 -1.28 -20.92 -11.17
C LYS A 314 0.09 -20.85 -10.49
N GLY A 315 0.11 -20.72 -9.17
CA GLY A 315 1.35 -20.66 -8.40
C GLY A 315 2.03 -19.29 -8.36
N HIS A 316 1.44 -18.24 -8.94
CA HIS A 316 2.00 -16.88 -8.93
C HIS A 316 2.35 -16.40 -7.50
N GLY A 317 1.49 -16.64 -6.50
CA GLY A 317 1.75 -16.28 -5.10
C GLY A 317 2.91 -17.08 -4.46
N LEU A 318 3.10 -18.34 -4.86
CA LEU A 318 4.23 -19.14 -4.40
C LEU A 318 5.54 -18.61 -5.01
N GLN A 319 5.53 -18.27 -6.29
CA GLN A 319 6.69 -17.65 -6.95
C GLN A 319 7.05 -16.32 -6.26
N ARG A 320 6.07 -15.50 -5.90
CA ARG A 320 6.32 -14.26 -5.15
C ARG A 320 6.88 -14.49 -3.75
N SER A 321 6.45 -15.54 -3.06
CA SER A 321 7.10 -15.93 -1.79
C SER A 321 8.56 -16.32 -2.00
N ARG A 322 8.90 -17.04 -3.08
CA ARG A 322 10.31 -17.33 -3.43
C ARG A 322 11.12 -16.06 -3.70
N CYS A 323 10.52 -15.08 -4.38
CA CYS A 323 11.17 -13.78 -4.60
C CYS A 323 11.48 -13.06 -3.28
N LEU A 324 10.55 -13.04 -2.31
CA LEU A 324 10.79 -12.44 -0.99
C LEU A 324 12.02 -13.05 -0.30
N ASN A 325 12.08 -14.37 -0.22
CA ASN A 325 13.19 -15.07 0.43
C ASN A 325 14.50 -14.91 -0.33
N THR A 326 14.46 -15.01 -1.66
CA THR A 326 15.65 -14.85 -2.50
C THR A 326 16.23 -13.44 -2.36
N PHE A 327 15.39 -12.40 -2.41
CA PHE A 327 15.84 -11.04 -2.27
C PHE A 327 16.30 -10.73 -0.85
N ALA A 328 15.61 -11.23 0.19
CA ALA A 328 16.06 -11.06 1.57
C ALA A 328 17.45 -11.67 1.79
N ALA A 329 17.71 -12.86 1.25
CA ALA A 329 19.03 -13.47 1.28
C ALA A 329 20.10 -12.64 0.54
N MET A 330 19.76 -12.07 -0.63
CA MET A 330 20.68 -11.22 -1.39
C MET A 330 20.98 -9.87 -0.70
N TYR A 331 20.01 -9.31 0.03
CA TYR A 331 20.19 -8.10 0.85
C TYR A 331 20.81 -8.41 2.23
N GLY A 332 20.89 -9.68 2.64
CA GLY A 332 21.34 -10.11 3.96
C GLY A 332 20.36 -9.83 5.11
N HIS A 333 19.17 -9.30 4.81
CA HIS A 333 18.10 -9.02 5.76
C HIS A 333 16.78 -8.76 5.01
N MET A 334 15.66 -8.66 5.73
CA MET A 334 14.37 -8.20 5.18
C MET A 334 14.23 -6.67 5.32
N PRO A 335 14.33 -5.90 4.23
CA PRO A 335 14.22 -4.44 4.31
C PRO A 335 12.78 -3.94 4.39
N LEU A 336 11.77 -4.77 4.06
CA LEU A 336 10.38 -4.32 3.99
C LEU A 336 9.83 -3.96 5.37
N VAL A 337 9.31 -2.74 5.50
CA VAL A 337 8.71 -2.24 6.74
C VAL A 337 7.19 -2.30 6.64
N ALA A 338 6.55 -2.91 7.64
CA ALA A 338 5.09 -2.99 7.72
C ALA A 338 4.48 -1.66 8.21
N THR A 339 3.26 -1.37 7.77
CA THR A 339 2.49 -0.19 8.17
C THR A 339 0.99 -0.43 8.03
N THR A 340 0.20 0.44 8.65
CA THR A 340 -1.26 0.50 8.58
C THR A 340 -1.77 1.83 8.03
N VAL A 341 -0.87 2.76 7.65
CA VAL A 341 -1.23 4.10 7.18
C VAL A 341 -2.02 4.00 5.89
N LYS A 342 -3.16 4.69 5.80
CA LYS A 342 -3.99 4.74 4.61
C LYS A 342 -4.43 6.18 4.35
N ALA A 343 -4.05 6.72 3.21
CA ALA A 343 -4.49 8.03 2.77
C ALA A 343 -5.87 7.93 2.12
N VAL A 344 -6.82 8.74 2.59
CA VAL A 344 -8.20 8.75 2.10
C VAL A 344 -8.59 10.19 1.74
N ASP A 345 -9.21 10.36 0.56
CA ASP A 345 -9.72 11.66 0.13
C ASP A 345 -10.99 12.01 0.94
N SER A 346 -10.86 12.93 1.89
CA SER A 346 -11.92 13.32 2.82
C SER A 346 -13.19 13.82 2.10
N ARG A 347 -13.07 14.38 0.90
CA ARG A 347 -14.21 14.84 0.10
C ARG A 347 -15.17 13.70 -0.28
N ARG A 348 -14.70 12.44 -0.21
CA ARG A 348 -15.45 11.22 -0.55
C ARG A 348 -15.64 10.28 0.64
N SER A 349 -15.21 10.67 1.84
CA SER A 349 -15.25 9.86 3.05
C SER A 349 -15.81 10.68 4.20
N TRP A 350 -17.14 10.83 4.17
CA TRP A 350 -17.92 11.65 5.09
C TRP A 350 -18.29 10.95 6.41
N PHE A 351 -17.94 9.67 6.57
CA PHE A 351 -18.24 8.92 7.77
C PHE A 351 -16.93 8.49 8.43
N TRP A 352 -16.71 9.08 9.61
CA TRP A 352 -15.67 8.73 10.58
C TRP A 352 -16.01 7.43 11.31
#